data_AF-A0A9E8ZH83-F1
#
_entry.id   AF-A0A9E8ZH83-F1
#
_cell.length_a   1.000
_cell.length_b   1.000
_cell.length_c   1.000
_cell.angle_alpha   90.00
_cell.angle_beta   90.00
_cell.angle_gamma   90.00
#
_symmetry.space_group_name_H-M   'P 1'
#
loop_
_entity.id
_entity.type
_entity.pdbx_description
1 polymer ?
#
loop_
_entity_poly.entity_id
_entity_poly.type
_entity_poly.pdbx_seq_one_letter_code
_entity_poly.pdbx_strand_id
1 'polypeptide(L)'
;MQRLYNCMTAYILGAIPPYNCILASKLVALTLMFPKVRKDFYQKYKDSPSIISGKNKKSHLIYIDTLGAFGKSAIYNRLLNWEFIDYTKGQSHLHITANGSWELIRQVVSEDAFETYEFGQGPNWKMRTLRKALHELGLSEEMLSIGWQRGYYRCPLAENWQEYLLGDTNRVVWKSFSQTDLVSYWHERWVTPRLDNLQTRLELYPDQ
;
A
#
# COMPACT_ATOMS: atom_id res chain seq x y z
N MET A 1 -5.85 4.85 19.20
CA MET A 1 -5.08 4.09 18.18
C MET A 1 -3.70 3.75 18.71
N GLN A 2 -3.55 2.62 19.40
CA GLN A 2 -2.27 2.25 20.01
C GLN A 2 -1.48 1.23 19.19
N ARG A 3 -2.10 0.58 18.19
CA ARG A 3 -1.57 -0.64 17.56
C ARG A 3 -1.46 -0.61 16.03
N LEU A 4 -1.40 0.58 15.43
CA LEU A 4 -1.28 0.73 13.96
C LEU A 4 -0.01 0.10 13.35
N TYR A 5 1.00 -0.20 14.16
CA TYR A 5 2.19 -0.96 13.75
C TYR A 5 1.87 -2.41 13.35
N ASN A 6 0.63 -2.88 13.57
CA ASN A 6 0.10 -4.16 13.11
C ASN A 6 -0.59 -4.07 11.75
N CYS A 7 -0.51 -2.91 11.08
CA CYS A 7 -0.99 -2.69 9.73
C CYS A 7 0.18 -2.71 8.73
N MET A 8 -0.09 -3.12 7.50
CA MET A 8 0.88 -3.09 6.41
C MET A 8 0.24 -2.56 5.13
N THR A 9 0.90 -1.60 4.48
CA THR A 9 0.53 -1.17 3.13
C THR A 9 1.30 -1.97 2.09
N ALA A 10 0.56 -2.76 1.31
CA ALA A 10 1.12 -3.52 0.18
C ALA A 10 1.22 -2.60 -1.05
N TYR A 11 2.45 -2.22 -1.40
CA TYR A 11 2.67 -1.18 -2.41
C TYR A 11 2.52 -1.68 -3.85
N ILE A 12 3.02 -2.87 -4.16
CA ILE A 12 3.01 -3.45 -5.52
C ILE A 12 2.37 -4.84 -5.45
N LEU A 13 1.19 -4.98 -6.05
CA LEU A 13 0.45 -6.24 -6.19
C LEU A 13 0.12 -6.49 -7.66
N GLY A 14 1.15 -6.42 -8.51
CA GLY A 14 1.04 -6.64 -9.95
C GLY A 14 1.65 -7.96 -10.39
N ALA A 15 1.26 -8.41 -11.57
CA ALA A 15 1.92 -9.49 -12.30
C ALA A 15 2.43 -8.94 -13.63
N ILE A 16 3.63 -9.38 -14.01
CA ILE A 16 4.25 -9.07 -15.29
C ILE A 16 3.75 -10.02 -16.39
N PRO A 17 3.90 -9.68 -17.68
CA PRO A 17 3.68 -10.63 -18.77
C PRO A 17 4.56 -11.90 -18.63
N PRO A 18 4.06 -13.08 -19.08
CA PRO A 18 2.72 -13.34 -19.62
C PRO A 18 1.65 -13.55 -18.53
N TYR A 19 2.03 -13.57 -17.24
CA TYR A 19 1.14 -13.90 -16.11
C TYR A 19 -0.02 -12.91 -15.91
N ASN A 20 0.11 -11.68 -16.38
CA ASN A 20 -0.99 -10.72 -16.40
C ASN A 20 -2.19 -11.20 -17.25
N CYS A 21 -1.97 -12.04 -18.26
CA CYS A 21 -3.01 -12.57 -19.14
C CYS A 21 -4.00 -13.49 -18.40
N ILE A 22 -3.52 -14.19 -17.37
CA ILE A 22 -4.34 -15.02 -16.47
C ILE A 22 -4.69 -14.32 -15.16
N LEU A 23 -4.53 -12.99 -15.11
CA LEU A 23 -4.82 -12.16 -13.94
C LEU A 23 -4.07 -12.62 -12.68
N ALA A 24 -2.81 -13.01 -12.81
CA ALA A 24 -1.99 -13.44 -11.68
C ALA A 24 -1.78 -12.35 -10.62
N SER A 25 -1.98 -11.06 -10.93
CA SER A 25 -2.01 -9.98 -9.93
C SER A 25 -3.03 -10.25 -8.82
N LYS A 26 -4.14 -10.91 -9.14
CA LYS A 26 -5.16 -11.33 -8.16
C LYS A 26 -4.62 -12.40 -7.23
N LEU A 27 -3.86 -13.36 -7.76
CA LEU A 27 -3.16 -14.34 -6.93
C LEU A 27 -2.15 -13.66 -6.00
N VAL A 28 -1.33 -12.73 -6.52
CA VAL A 28 -0.37 -11.95 -5.72
C VAL A 28 -1.07 -11.22 -4.58
N ALA A 29 -2.24 -10.63 -4.82
CA ALA A 29 -3.03 -10.01 -3.75
C ALA A 29 -3.62 -11.03 -2.75
N LEU A 30 -3.99 -12.24 -3.18
CA LEU A 30 -4.46 -13.30 -2.30
C LEU A 30 -3.32 -13.92 -1.46
N THR A 31 -2.08 -13.94 -1.94
CA THR A 31 -0.95 -14.50 -1.18
C THR A 31 -0.71 -13.76 0.13
N LEU A 32 -1.09 -12.48 0.21
CA LEU A 32 -1.03 -11.69 1.44
C LEU A 32 -1.88 -12.27 2.58
N MET A 33 -2.90 -13.05 2.24
CA MET A 33 -3.77 -13.73 3.20
C MET A 33 -3.22 -15.09 3.66
N PHE A 34 -2.10 -15.54 3.10
CA PHE A 34 -1.53 -16.85 3.45
C PHE A 34 -1.10 -16.89 4.93
N PRO A 35 -1.38 -18.01 5.64
CA PRO A 35 -0.87 -18.19 6.99
C PRO A 35 0.64 -18.02 7.11
N LYS A 36 1.39 -18.41 6.07
CA LYS A 36 2.84 -18.24 5.99
C LYS A 36 3.28 -16.78 6.04
N VAL A 37 2.60 -15.87 5.33
CA VAL A 37 2.91 -14.43 5.35
C VAL A 37 2.75 -13.86 6.75
N ARG A 38 1.67 -14.23 7.47
CA ARG A 38 1.48 -13.83 8.87
C ARG A 38 2.60 -14.33 9.77
N LYS A 39 3.00 -15.60 9.60
CA LYS A 39 4.10 -16.21 10.36
C LYS A 39 5.42 -15.49 10.09
N ASP A 40 5.73 -15.22 8.83
CA ASP A 40 6.97 -14.56 8.42
C ASP A 40 7.05 -13.12 8.91
N PHE A 41 5.95 -12.38 8.82
CA PHE A 41 5.85 -11.04 9.38
C PHE A 41 6.14 -11.06 10.89
N TYR A 42 5.49 -11.96 11.63
CA TYR A 42 5.72 -12.09 13.07
C TYR A 42 7.19 -12.44 13.38
N GLN A 43 7.78 -13.43 12.70
CA GLN A 43 9.17 -13.81 12.94
C GLN A 43 10.16 -12.68 12.62
N LYS A 44 9.90 -11.90 11.57
CA LYS A 44 10.74 -10.77 11.19
C LYS A 44 10.74 -9.65 12.22
N TYR A 45 9.58 -9.38 12.84
CA TYR A 45 9.38 -8.17 13.66
C TYR A 45 9.19 -8.44 15.16
N LYS A 46 9.16 -9.69 15.63
CA LYS A 46 8.90 -10.02 17.06
C LYS A 46 9.96 -9.50 18.03
N ASP A 47 11.17 -9.27 17.56
CA ASP A 47 12.31 -8.83 18.36
C ASP A 47 12.82 -7.44 17.93
N SER A 48 12.05 -6.74 17.09
CA SER A 48 12.40 -5.40 16.60
C SER A 48 11.81 -4.32 17.50
N PRO A 49 12.61 -3.65 18.35
CA PRO A 49 12.12 -2.51 19.11
C PRO A 49 11.75 -1.37 18.15
N SER A 50 10.68 -0.64 18.48
CA SER A 50 10.30 0.54 17.70
C SER A 50 11.37 1.63 17.83
N ILE A 51 11.75 2.28 16.72
CA ILE A 51 12.75 3.36 16.71
C ILE A 51 12.35 4.51 17.66
N ILE A 52 11.09 4.94 17.62
CA ILE A 52 10.63 6.10 18.39
C ILE A 52 10.40 5.76 19.87
N SER A 53 9.70 4.64 20.18
CA SER A 53 9.31 4.33 21.56
C SER A 53 10.23 3.35 22.28
N GLY A 54 11.23 2.76 21.62
CA GLY A 54 12.13 1.74 22.17
C GLY A 54 11.47 0.42 22.59
N LYS A 55 10.13 0.34 22.59
CA LYS A 55 9.38 -0.82 23.08
C LYS A 55 9.37 -1.93 22.05
N ASN A 56 9.57 -3.17 22.53
CA ASN A 56 9.23 -4.35 21.76
C ASN A 56 7.70 -4.54 21.77
N LYS A 57 7.12 -4.68 20.58
CA LYS A 57 5.68 -4.69 20.36
C LYS A 57 5.28 -6.00 19.71
N LYS A 58 4.13 -6.57 20.12
CA LYS A 58 3.57 -7.79 19.49
C LYS A 58 3.19 -7.51 18.05
N SER A 59 4.03 -7.92 17.11
CA SER A 59 3.98 -7.66 15.67
C SER A 59 3.10 -8.68 14.94
N HIS A 60 1.81 -8.66 15.27
CA HIS A 60 0.80 -9.44 14.56
C HIS A 60 0.37 -8.70 13.30
N LEU A 61 0.43 -9.32 12.13
CA LEU A 61 -0.09 -8.70 10.91
C LEU A 61 -1.63 -8.80 10.89
N ILE A 62 -2.31 -7.73 11.27
CA ILE A 62 -3.77 -7.72 11.50
C ILE A 62 -4.54 -7.19 10.30
N TYR A 63 -3.99 -6.16 9.65
CA TYR A 63 -4.70 -5.41 8.63
C TYR A 63 -3.74 -5.07 7.49
N ILE A 64 -4.19 -5.32 6.27
CA ILE A 64 -3.46 -4.96 5.07
C ILE A 64 -4.27 -3.95 4.29
N ASP A 65 -3.62 -2.92 3.78
CA ASP A 65 -4.21 -2.03 2.80
C ASP A 65 -3.34 -1.87 1.55
N THR A 66 -3.92 -1.25 0.54
CA THR A 66 -3.23 -0.88 -0.68
C THR A 66 -3.97 0.25 -1.39
N LEU A 67 -3.28 0.88 -2.32
CA LEU A 67 -3.79 1.95 -3.16
C LEU A 67 -3.70 1.53 -4.63
N GLY A 68 -4.80 1.67 -5.38
CA GLY A 68 -4.77 1.52 -6.84
C GLY A 68 -3.81 2.53 -7.47
N ALA A 69 -3.10 2.15 -8.54
CA ALA A 69 -2.13 3.03 -9.18
C ALA A 69 -2.82 4.25 -9.85
N PHE A 70 -3.92 4.00 -10.57
CA PHE A 70 -4.69 5.00 -11.31
C PHE A 70 -6.18 4.88 -10.96
N GLY A 71 -6.59 5.41 -9.80
CA GLY A 71 -7.97 5.26 -9.33
C GLY A 71 -8.34 3.84 -8.91
N LYS A 72 -9.52 3.37 -9.34
CA LYS A 72 -10.06 2.06 -8.95
C LYS A 72 -9.37 0.94 -9.74
N SER A 73 -8.81 -0.06 -9.05
CA SER A 73 -8.06 -1.15 -9.64
C SER A 73 -8.93 -2.39 -9.86
N ALA A 74 -8.86 -2.96 -11.06
CA ALA A 74 -9.52 -4.23 -11.38
C ALA A 74 -8.94 -5.43 -10.60
N ILE A 75 -7.73 -5.30 -10.04
CA ILE A 75 -7.05 -6.36 -9.29
C ILE A 75 -7.89 -6.77 -8.08
N TYR A 76 -8.38 -5.80 -7.31
CA TYR A 76 -9.11 -6.06 -6.06
C TYR A 76 -10.62 -6.25 -6.26
N ASN A 77 -11.13 -6.01 -7.47
CA ASN A 77 -12.54 -6.23 -7.79
C ASN A 77 -12.91 -7.72 -7.68
N ARG A 78 -13.98 -8.01 -6.92
CA ARG A 78 -14.51 -9.36 -6.69
C ARG A 78 -13.44 -10.34 -6.19
N LEU A 79 -12.48 -9.83 -5.41
CA LEU A 79 -11.40 -10.62 -4.82
C LEU A 79 -11.77 -10.93 -3.37
N LEU A 80 -11.62 -12.19 -2.95
CA LEU A 80 -12.02 -12.62 -1.62
C LEU A 80 -11.32 -11.78 -0.53
N ASN A 81 -12.09 -11.31 0.45
CA ASN A 81 -11.62 -10.52 1.60
C ASN A 81 -10.96 -9.16 1.26
N TRP A 82 -11.00 -8.73 0.00
CA TRP A 82 -10.57 -7.39 -0.43
C TRP A 82 -11.78 -6.49 -0.66
N GLU A 83 -11.76 -5.32 -0.06
CA GLU A 83 -12.88 -4.37 -0.11
C GLU A 83 -12.40 -2.99 -0.55
N PHE A 84 -13.14 -2.38 -1.47
CA PHE A 84 -12.96 -0.97 -1.83
C PHE A 84 -13.62 -0.09 -0.77
N ILE A 85 -12.89 0.90 -0.29
CA ILE A 85 -13.38 1.80 0.77
C ILE A 85 -13.75 3.15 0.19
N ASP A 86 -12.79 3.87 -0.38
CA ASP A 86 -13.01 5.18 -0.97
C ASP A 86 -11.81 5.60 -1.83
N TYR A 87 -11.84 6.82 -2.34
CA TYR A 87 -10.74 7.47 -3.04
C TYR A 87 -9.92 8.39 -2.14
N THR A 88 -8.61 8.41 -2.35
CA THR A 88 -7.74 9.45 -1.80
C THR A 88 -7.98 10.78 -2.52
N LYS A 89 -7.71 11.92 -1.86
CA LYS A 89 -7.73 13.23 -2.53
C LYS A 89 -6.50 13.50 -3.43
N GLY A 90 -5.36 12.92 -3.06
CA GLY A 90 -4.10 13.05 -3.80
C GLY A 90 -3.41 14.40 -3.58
N GLN A 91 -2.30 14.38 -2.85
CA GLN A 91 -1.40 15.54 -2.73
C GLN A 91 -0.02 15.18 -3.26
N SER A 92 0.64 16.11 -3.93
CA SER A 92 1.98 15.92 -4.47
C SER A 92 2.74 17.22 -4.57
N HIS A 93 4.06 17.11 -4.61
CA HIS A 93 4.97 18.20 -4.95
C HIS A 93 5.41 18.16 -6.41
N LEU A 94 5.16 17.06 -7.12
CA LEU A 94 5.79 16.78 -8.40
C LEU A 94 5.44 17.81 -9.48
N HIS A 95 4.20 18.28 -9.56
CA HIS A 95 3.79 19.27 -10.57
C HIS A 95 4.40 20.66 -10.35
N ILE A 96 4.87 20.98 -9.14
CA ILE A 96 5.60 22.22 -8.84
C ILE A 96 7.11 22.02 -9.01
N THR A 97 7.61 20.82 -8.69
CA THR A 97 9.06 20.58 -8.61
C THR A 97 9.67 19.98 -9.87
N ALA A 98 8.87 19.30 -10.70
CA ALA A 98 9.36 18.61 -11.89
C ALA A 98 9.81 19.55 -13.02
N ASN A 99 9.44 20.83 -12.95
CA ASN A 99 9.83 21.85 -13.93
C ASN A 99 11.07 22.66 -13.52
N GLY A 100 11.78 22.27 -12.45
CA GLY A 100 12.94 23.02 -11.96
C GLY A 100 12.60 24.27 -11.15
N SER A 101 11.42 24.34 -10.50
CA SER A 101 11.09 25.46 -9.60
C SER A 101 11.78 25.37 -8.23
N TRP A 102 12.66 24.39 -8.01
CA TRP A 102 13.34 24.21 -6.72
C TRP A 102 14.27 25.37 -6.38
N GLU A 103 14.92 25.92 -7.39
CA GLU A 103 15.81 27.07 -7.30
C GLU A 103 15.05 28.32 -6.85
N LEU A 104 13.81 28.50 -7.30
CA LEU A 104 12.93 29.58 -6.86
C LEU A 104 12.49 29.38 -5.41
N ILE A 105 12.14 28.16 -5.03
CA ILE A 105 11.75 27.83 -3.65
C ILE A 105 12.89 28.16 -2.68
N ARG A 106 14.15 27.85 -3.02
CA ARG A 106 15.34 28.18 -2.20
C ARG A 106 15.53 29.67 -1.96
N GLN A 107 15.05 30.54 -2.85
CA GLN A 107 15.18 31.99 -2.67
C GLN A 107 14.18 32.55 -1.64
N VAL A 108 13.14 31.78 -1.33
CA VAL A 108 12.00 32.25 -0.52
C VAL A 108 12.02 31.65 0.88
N VAL A 109 12.51 30.42 1.03
CA VAL A 109 12.58 29.77 2.35
C VAL A 109 14.02 29.63 2.80
N SER A 110 14.23 29.82 4.11
CA SER A 110 15.51 29.67 4.79
C SER A 110 16.07 28.25 4.70
N GLU A 111 17.40 28.11 4.82
CA GLU A 111 18.11 26.83 4.61
C GLU A 111 17.66 25.70 5.56
N ASP A 112 17.20 26.02 6.77
CA ASP A 112 16.62 25.05 7.72
C ASP A 112 15.42 24.29 7.14
N ALA A 113 14.70 24.90 6.19
CA ALA A 113 13.57 24.27 5.54
C ALA A 113 13.98 23.07 4.65
N PHE A 114 15.27 22.95 4.30
CA PHE A 114 15.82 21.87 3.48
C PHE A 114 16.45 20.74 4.29
N GLU A 115 16.44 20.83 5.62
CA GLU A 115 16.94 19.77 6.48
C GLU A 115 16.15 18.47 6.22
N THR A 116 16.89 17.44 5.81
CA THR A 116 16.33 16.10 5.63
C THR A 116 16.28 15.41 6.98
N TYR A 117 15.14 14.80 7.25
CA TYR A 117 14.89 14.08 8.48
C TYR A 117 15.05 12.58 8.28
N GLU A 118 15.61 11.90 9.27
CA GLU A 118 15.60 10.45 9.35
C GLU A 118 14.17 9.91 9.51
N PHE A 119 14.00 8.61 9.31
CA PHE A 119 12.71 7.95 9.49
C PHE A 119 12.12 8.24 10.89
N GLY A 120 10.93 8.84 10.94
CA GLY A 120 10.21 9.17 12.18
C GLY A 120 10.32 10.64 12.63
N GLN A 121 11.10 11.46 11.94
CA GLN A 121 11.33 12.88 12.29
C GLN A 121 10.43 13.88 11.54
N GLY A 122 9.41 13.39 10.80
CA GLY A 122 8.34 14.25 10.27
C GLY A 122 7.85 13.88 8.87
N PRO A 123 7.01 14.74 8.28
CA PRO A 123 6.49 14.58 6.92
C PRO A 123 7.61 14.60 5.88
N ASN A 124 7.29 14.14 4.67
CA ASN A 124 8.18 14.26 3.51
C ASN A 124 8.75 15.70 3.41
N TRP A 125 10.08 15.84 3.48
CA TRP A 125 10.71 17.15 3.60
C TRP A 125 10.34 18.07 2.42
N LYS A 126 10.26 17.53 1.19
CA LYS A 126 9.89 18.32 0.01
C LYS A 126 8.49 18.94 0.14
N MET A 127 7.52 18.17 0.64
CA MET A 127 6.16 18.67 0.88
C MET A 127 6.15 19.76 1.96
N ARG A 128 6.94 19.59 3.04
CA ARG A 128 7.06 20.55 4.13
C ARG A 128 7.71 21.86 3.65
N THR A 129 8.83 21.77 2.94
CA THR A 129 9.53 22.93 2.35
C THR A 129 8.59 23.70 1.42
N LEU A 130 7.83 23.00 0.58
CA LEU A 130 6.87 23.62 -0.32
C LEU A 130 5.72 24.32 0.40
N ARG A 131 5.16 23.72 1.47
CA ARG A 131 4.13 24.41 2.26
C ARG A 131 4.66 25.71 2.86
N LYS A 132 5.88 25.69 3.41
CA LYS A 132 6.55 26.90 3.90
C LYS A 132 6.70 27.93 2.79
N ALA A 133 7.18 27.52 1.62
CA ALA A 133 7.36 28.42 0.48
C ALA A 133 6.05 29.02 -0.04
N LEU A 134 4.99 28.22 -0.15
CA LEU A 134 3.66 28.71 -0.54
C LEU A 134 3.15 29.74 0.47
N HIS A 135 3.31 29.48 1.77
CA HIS A 135 2.93 30.41 2.82
C HIS A 135 3.69 31.75 2.73
N GLU A 136 5.02 31.72 2.59
CA GLU A 136 5.84 32.93 2.44
C GLU A 136 5.49 33.74 1.18
N LEU A 137 5.06 33.06 0.10
CA LEU A 137 4.60 33.70 -1.14
C LEU A 137 3.15 34.17 -1.08
N GLY A 138 2.41 33.92 0.01
CA GLY A 138 0.98 34.21 0.10
C GLY A 138 0.11 33.35 -0.83
N LEU A 139 0.60 32.18 -1.25
CA LEU A 139 -0.08 31.23 -2.13
C LEU A 139 -0.81 30.13 -1.33
N SER A 140 -1.90 29.61 -1.89
CA SER A 140 -2.70 28.56 -1.25
C SER A 140 -1.97 27.21 -1.22
N GLU A 141 -1.99 26.54 -0.06
CA GLU A 141 -1.52 25.14 0.06
C GLU A 141 -2.35 24.16 -0.78
N GLU A 142 -3.56 24.53 -1.21
CA GLU A 142 -4.38 23.74 -2.12
C GLU A 142 -3.70 23.49 -3.45
N MET A 143 -2.71 24.31 -3.83
CA MET A 143 -1.86 24.05 -4.98
C MET A 143 -1.16 22.68 -4.89
N LEU A 144 -0.96 22.11 -3.71
CA LEU A 144 -0.39 20.76 -3.55
C LEU A 144 -1.41 19.64 -3.86
N SER A 145 -2.69 19.97 -3.96
CA SER A 145 -3.76 19.04 -4.31
C SER A 145 -3.90 18.94 -5.82
N ILE A 146 -3.44 17.83 -6.38
CA ILE A 146 -3.47 17.59 -7.84
C ILE A 146 -4.68 16.75 -8.29
N GLY A 147 -5.57 16.39 -7.36
CA GLY A 147 -6.77 15.62 -7.66
C GLY A 147 -6.50 14.19 -8.17
N TRP A 148 -5.27 13.69 -8.04
CA TRP A 148 -4.93 12.32 -8.41
C TRP A 148 -5.50 11.34 -7.38
N GLN A 149 -6.72 10.91 -7.65
CA GLN A 149 -7.45 9.99 -6.81
C GLN A 149 -6.96 8.56 -7.01
N ARG A 150 -6.57 7.90 -5.92
CA ARG A 150 -6.25 6.47 -5.88
C ARG A 150 -7.32 5.76 -5.08
N GLY A 151 -7.82 4.64 -5.60
CA GLY A 151 -8.77 3.82 -4.84
C GLY A 151 -8.06 3.16 -3.66
N TYR A 152 -8.62 3.28 -2.46
CA TYR A 152 -8.13 2.65 -1.24
C TYR A 152 -8.87 1.33 -1.01
N TYR A 153 -8.10 0.29 -0.70
CA TYR A 153 -8.63 -1.04 -0.44
C TYR A 153 -8.08 -1.59 0.86
N ARG A 154 -8.89 -2.42 1.52
CA ARG A 154 -8.52 -3.12 2.74
C ARG A 154 -8.66 -4.63 2.59
N CYS A 155 -7.84 -5.34 3.36
CA CYS A 155 -7.84 -6.78 3.53
C CYS A 155 -7.51 -7.13 5.00
N PRO A 156 -8.51 -7.14 5.89
CA PRO A 156 -8.30 -7.51 7.29
C PRO A 156 -8.02 -9.01 7.42
N LEU A 157 -7.01 -9.38 8.22
CA LEU A 157 -6.62 -10.78 8.48
C LEU A 157 -7.18 -11.35 9.79
N ALA A 158 -7.78 -10.49 10.61
CA ALA A 158 -8.52 -10.85 11.82
C ALA A 158 -9.99 -10.42 11.69
N GLU A 159 -10.90 -11.16 12.33
CA GLU A 159 -12.32 -10.81 12.41
C GLU A 159 -12.50 -9.57 13.29
N ASN A 160 -11.88 -9.56 14.47
CA ASN A 160 -11.93 -8.46 15.45
C ASN A 160 -10.80 -7.43 15.27
N TRP A 161 -10.50 -7.11 14.00
CA TRP A 161 -9.36 -6.24 13.68
C TRP A 161 -9.52 -4.83 14.25
N GLN A 162 -10.75 -4.29 14.31
CA GLN A 162 -11.02 -2.94 14.84
C GLN A 162 -10.73 -2.89 16.34
N GLU A 163 -11.37 -3.77 17.11
CA GLU A 163 -11.24 -3.87 18.56
C GLU A 163 -9.77 -4.09 18.95
N TYR A 164 -9.06 -4.97 18.21
CA TYR A 164 -7.66 -5.22 18.48
C TYR A 164 -6.78 -3.99 18.19
N LEU A 165 -6.98 -3.31 17.05
CA LEU A 165 -6.18 -2.13 16.67
C LEU A 165 -6.46 -0.90 17.54
N LEU A 166 -7.71 -0.75 17.99
CA LEU A 166 -8.13 0.33 18.88
C LEU A 166 -7.63 0.11 20.31
N GLY A 167 -7.46 -1.14 20.72
CA GLY A 167 -6.95 -1.51 22.05
C GLY A 167 -8.01 -2.09 22.98
N ASP A 168 -9.23 -2.27 22.49
CA ASP A 168 -10.39 -2.76 23.25
C ASP A 168 -10.22 -4.24 23.63
N THR A 169 -9.38 -4.98 22.90
CA THR A 169 -9.01 -6.37 23.22
C THR A 169 -7.53 -6.65 23.01
N ASN A 170 -6.98 -7.58 23.80
CA ASN A 170 -5.61 -8.09 23.68
C ASN A 170 -5.51 -9.38 22.85
N ARG A 171 -6.65 -9.98 22.49
CA ARG A 171 -6.71 -11.27 21.79
C ARG A 171 -7.08 -11.05 20.33
N VAL A 172 -6.31 -11.66 19.44
CA VAL A 172 -6.62 -11.68 18.00
C VAL A 172 -7.50 -12.88 17.70
N VAL A 173 -8.59 -12.65 16.96
CA VAL A 173 -9.43 -13.69 16.36
C VAL A 173 -9.11 -13.75 14.88
N TRP A 174 -8.26 -14.70 14.49
CA TRP A 174 -7.76 -14.81 13.13
C TRP A 174 -8.83 -15.32 12.16
N LYS A 175 -8.89 -14.71 10.97
CA LYS A 175 -9.59 -15.31 9.84
C LYS A 175 -8.87 -16.59 9.42
N SER A 176 -9.64 -17.63 9.09
CA SER A 176 -9.12 -18.90 8.60
C SER A 176 -8.97 -18.84 7.09
N PHE A 177 -7.74 -18.97 6.62
CA PHE A 177 -7.40 -19.02 5.20
C PHE A 177 -6.47 -20.20 4.95
N SER A 178 -6.75 -20.95 3.88
CA SER A 178 -5.90 -22.02 3.38
C SER A 178 -5.20 -21.52 2.12
N GLN A 179 -3.89 -21.78 2.01
CA GLN A 179 -3.14 -21.46 0.79
C GLN A 179 -3.74 -22.19 -0.41
N THR A 180 -4.06 -23.48 -0.25
CA THR A 180 -4.66 -24.29 -1.30
C THR A 180 -5.98 -23.71 -1.76
N ASP A 181 -6.87 -23.37 -0.84
CA ASP A 181 -8.22 -22.89 -1.18
C ASP A 181 -8.16 -21.53 -1.89
N LEU A 182 -7.25 -20.64 -1.47
CA LEU A 182 -7.06 -19.34 -2.11
C LEU A 182 -6.48 -19.49 -3.53
N VAL A 183 -5.56 -20.43 -3.74
CA VAL A 183 -5.00 -20.73 -5.06
C VAL A 183 -6.08 -21.36 -5.96
N SER A 184 -6.83 -22.35 -5.47
CA SER A 184 -7.93 -22.98 -6.21
C SER A 184 -9.00 -21.97 -6.58
N TYR A 185 -9.42 -21.13 -5.62
CA TYR A 185 -10.35 -20.02 -5.86
C TYR A 185 -9.88 -19.12 -7.01
N TRP A 186 -8.59 -18.76 -7.02
CA TRP A 186 -8.05 -17.95 -8.10
C TRP A 186 -8.02 -18.70 -9.44
N HIS A 187 -7.56 -19.95 -9.41
CA HIS A 187 -7.41 -20.77 -10.59
C HIS A 187 -8.75 -20.99 -11.30
N GLU A 188 -9.74 -21.50 -10.58
CA GLU A 188 -11.09 -21.78 -11.10
C GLU A 188 -11.76 -20.51 -11.66
N ARG A 189 -11.62 -19.39 -10.96
CA ARG A 189 -12.34 -18.16 -11.30
C ARG A 189 -11.70 -17.37 -12.44
N TRP A 190 -10.37 -17.38 -12.55
CA TRP A 190 -9.66 -16.51 -13.49
C TRP A 190 -8.75 -17.23 -14.48
N VAL A 191 -8.12 -18.34 -14.09
CA VAL A 191 -7.19 -19.07 -14.96
C VAL A 191 -7.93 -19.98 -15.92
N THR A 192 -8.79 -20.87 -15.42
CA THR A 192 -9.52 -21.85 -16.25
C THR A 192 -10.24 -21.19 -17.44
N PRO A 193 -10.96 -20.05 -17.29
CA PRO A 193 -11.61 -19.39 -18.42
C PRO A 193 -10.66 -18.67 -19.39
N ARG A 194 -9.35 -18.65 -19.12
CA ARG A 194 -8.32 -17.90 -19.87
C ARG A 194 -7.16 -18.77 -20.33
N LEU A 195 -7.24 -20.09 -20.16
CA LEU A 195 -6.16 -21.00 -20.56
C LEU A 195 -5.87 -20.91 -22.06
N ASP A 196 -6.91 -20.90 -22.90
CA ASP A 196 -6.75 -20.78 -24.36
C ASP A 196 -6.04 -19.48 -24.75
N ASN A 197 -6.42 -18.36 -24.13
CA ASN A 197 -5.77 -17.06 -24.34
C ASN A 197 -4.30 -17.05 -23.93
N LEU A 198 -3.94 -17.80 -22.89
CA LEU A 198 -2.55 -17.95 -22.45
C LEU A 198 -1.75 -18.78 -23.47
N GLN A 199 -2.30 -19.90 -23.93
CA GLN A 199 -1.66 -20.77 -24.92
C GLN A 199 -1.35 -20.00 -26.21
N THR A 200 -2.35 -19.30 -26.78
CA THR A 200 -2.14 -18.47 -27.98
C THR A 200 -1.06 -17.42 -27.77
N ARG A 201 -0.98 -16.78 -26.60
CA ARG A 201 0.05 -15.75 -26.34
C ARG A 201 1.45 -16.32 -26.17
N LEU A 202 1.58 -17.51 -25.59
CA LEU A 202 2.86 -18.21 -25.48
C LEU A 202 3.34 -18.70 -26.85
N GLU A 203 2.43 -19.14 -27.71
CA GLU A 203 2.73 -19.56 -29.09
C GLU A 203 3.15 -18.39 -30.00
N LEU A 204 2.59 -17.19 -29.79
CA LEU A 204 2.93 -15.99 -30.56
C LEU A 204 4.28 -15.35 -30.18
N TYR A 205 4.82 -15.68 -29.00
CA TYR A 205 6.10 -15.14 -28.50
C TYR A 205 6.93 -16.24 -27.83
N PRO A 206 7.48 -17.20 -28.59
CA PRO A 206 8.19 -18.36 -28.03
C PRO A 206 9.53 -18.00 -27.36
N ASP A 207 10.11 -16.83 -27.66
CA ASP A 207 11.48 -16.44 -27.27
C ASP A 207 11.57 -15.16 -26.38
N GLN A 208 10.57 -14.89 -25.54
CA GLN A 208 10.70 -13.96 -24.40
C GLN A 208 10.80 -14.72 -23.08
#